data_AF-A0A554NAE6-F1
#
_entry.id   AF-A0A554NAE6-F1
#
_cell.length_a   1.000
_cell.length_b   1.000
_cell.length_c   1.000
_cell.angle_alpha   90.00
_cell.angle_beta   90.00
_cell.angle_gamma   90.00
#
_symmetry.space_group_name_H-M   'P 1'
#
loop_
_entity.id
_entity.type
_entity.pdbx_description
1 polymer ?
#
loop_
_entity_poly.entity_id
_entity_poly.type
_entity_poly.pdbx_seq_one_letter_code
_entity_poly.pdbx_strand_id
1 'polypeptide(L)'
;MQTRNRGVGSVVGYALLLVIVAFGTVSVVALGGAALTDLQASAQADQAAVAMSEFDSKVSQVALGDAGAQTVELGGDGGTVSVEEDAGNVRITRTNASGETVIADRTLGAVVYDLGETRVAYQGGGVWRTGSSGTRMISSPEYHYRGETLTFPIVRVTGDWSGSPSSALDIRSGSRTAFYPTNTRENPLEDGYIEVELTSEYHAAWAAYFRSRTDGSVTHTPATNTVTANLTVPFEVDFDYGVSATESGSNAIQSTGNAEYNGPTATGTDHPTADNRIDDRIADCESGGCDDLSAALASGPLTNGTYYADEDTTITSSSYDTSDGPVHVVVDGDLSFDGTGGPGNPDHVVSGGDQVRFYVKGDLEITGNGAVNTGDDPDNVLALVHSDAGSVTAASGTPQFTGYIYAPGTDFEINGGGACGTDNGNGNSGGNGCDGNVVGGVVVDTAEAVGSGKLQYEPPGFSFELDSGTAITYLHVTERRVAVDGGS
;
A
#
# COMPACT_ATOMS: atom_id res chain seq x y z
N MET A 1 -9.32 -43.19 -84.49
CA MET A 1 -9.55 -42.06 -83.56
C MET A 1 -10.96 -42.12 -83.00
N GLN A 2 -11.13 -42.55 -81.74
CA GLN A 2 -11.92 -41.91 -80.68
C GLN A 2 -12.10 -42.91 -79.53
N THR A 3 -11.29 -42.71 -78.50
CA THR A 3 -11.51 -43.21 -77.15
C THR A 3 -12.75 -42.54 -76.55
N ARG A 4 -13.51 -43.25 -75.69
CA ARG A 4 -14.04 -42.67 -74.43
C ARG A 4 -14.72 -43.72 -73.55
N ASN A 5 -14.07 -43.98 -72.41
CA ASN A 5 -14.61 -44.56 -71.19
C ASN A 5 -15.98 -43.95 -70.82
N ARG A 6 -17.05 -44.75 -70.77
CA ARG A 6 -18.33 -44.35 -70.15
C ARG A 6 -18.80 -45.29 -69.00
N GLY A 7 -18.00 -46.28 -68.62
CA GLY A 7 -18.27 -47.15 -67.45
C GLY A 7 -17.60 -46.72 -66.14
N VAL A 8 -16.82 -45.64 -66.14
CA VAL A 8 -15.98 -45.25 -64.98
C VAL A 8 -16.62 -44.16 -64.12
N GLY A 9 -17.54 -43.35 -64.67
CA GLY A 9 -18.13 -42.20 -63.96
C GLY A 9 -19.04 -42.56 -62.79
N SER A 10 -19.83 -43.64 -62.88
CA SER A 10 -20.71 -44.07 -61.79
C SER A 10 -19.91 -44.67 -60.63
N VAL A 11 -18.94 -45.54 -60.91
CA VAL A 11 -18.10 -46.18 -59.88
C VAL A 11 -17.19 -45.14 -59.20
N VAL A 12 -16.63 -44.20 -59.96
CA VAL A 12 -15.84 -43.09 -59.39
C VAL A 12 -16.72 -42.17 -58.54
N GLY A 13 -17.95 -41.87 -58.96
CA GLY A 13 -18.88 -41.06 -58.17
C GLY A 13 -19.26 -41.69 -56.82
N TYR A 14 -19.56 -42.99 -56.79
CA TYR A 14 -19.81 -43.72 -55.53
C TYR A 14 -18.58 -43.82 -54.64
N ALA A 15 -17.40 -44.06 -55.23
CA ALA A 15 -16.14 -44.08 -54.48
C ALA A 15 -15.83 -42.70 -53.85
N LEU A 16 -16.07 -41.61 -54.59
CA LEU A 16 -15.88 -40.25 -54.09
C LEU A 16 -16.86 -39.91 -52.96
N LEU A 17 -18.13 -40.31 -53.07
CA LEU A 17 -19.12 -40.14 -52.00
C LEU A 17 -18.71 -40.91 -50.74
N LEU A 18 -18.22 -42.15 -50.88
CA LEU A 18 -17.73 -42.93 -49.74
C LEU A 18 -16.53 -42.26 -49.06
N VAL A 19 -15.58 -41.73 -49.83
CA VAL A 19 -14.42 -41.00 -49.28
C VAL A 19 -14.87 -39.72 -48.57
N ILE A 20 -15.78 -38.95 -49.14
CA ILE A 20 -16.28 -37.70 -48.53
C ILE A 20 -17.07 -37.98 -47.26
N VAL A 21 -17.96 -39.00 -47.26
CA VAL A 21 -18.73 -39.38 -46.08
C VAL A 21 -17.80 -39.92 -44.99
N ALA A 22 -16.85 -40.78 -45.34
CA ALA A 22 -15.87 -41.29 -44.39
C ALA A 22 -15.04 -40.15 -43.79
N PHE A 23 -14.54 -39.23 -44.63
CA PHE A 23 -13.77 -38.08 -44.18
C PHE A 23 -14.61 -37.15 -43.29
N GLY A 24 -15.83 -36.81 -43.69
CA GLY A 24 -16.74 -35.98 -42.91
C GLY A 24 -17.10 -36.60 -41.56
N THR A 25 -17.35 -37.90 -41.51
CA THR A 25 -17.65 -38.61 -40.25
C THR A 25 -16.44 -38.62 -39.32
N VAL A 26 -15.24 -38.89 -39.85
CA VAL A 26 -13.99 -38.83 -39.08
C VAL A 26 -13.74 -37.43 -38.54
N SER A 27 -13.93 -36.39 -39.35
CA SER A 27 -13.78 -34.99 -38.91
C SER A 27 -14.76 -34.61 -37.80
N VAL A 28 -16.04 -34.99 -37.92
CA VAL A 28 -17.05 -34.71 -36.89
C VAL A 28 -16.75 -35.46 -35.59
N VAL A 29 -16.34 -36.72 -35.66
CA VAL A 29 -15.99 -37.51 -34.47
C VAL A 29 -14.74 -36.94 -33.78
N ALA A 30 -13.73 -36.54 -34.53
CA ALA A 30 -12.51 -35.95 -33.97
C ALA A 30 -12.78 -34.60 -33.27
N LEU A 31 -13.52 -33.69 -33.92
CA LEU A 31 -13.85 -32.38 -33.36
C LEU A 31 -14.89 -32.47 -32.23
N GLY A 32 -15.88 -33.35 -32.37
CA GLY A 32 -16.90 -33.60 -31.35
C GLY A 32 -16.33 -34.26 -30.10
N GLY A 33 -15.32 -35.12 -30.25
CA GLY A 33 -14.62 -35.73 -29.13
C GLY A 33 -13.86 -34.71 -28.28
N ALA A 34 -13.11 -33.79 -28.92
CA ALA A 34 -12.41 -32.72 -28.21
C ALA A 34 -13.40 -31.79 -27.47
N ALA A 35 -14.46 -31.34 -28.17
CA ALA A 35 -15.47 -30.48 -27.56
C ALA A 35 -16.20 -31.14 -26.38
N LEU A 36 -16.44 -32.45 -26.43
CA LEU A 36 -17.08 -33.18 -25.33
C LEU A 36 -16.15 -33.27 -24.11
N THR A 37 -14.86 -33.53 -24.32
CA THR A 37 -13.85 -33.55 -23.24
C THR A 37 -13.76 -32.18 -22.56
N ASP A 38 -13.76 -31.09 -23.34
CA ASP A 38 -13.71 -29.72 -22.80
C ASP A 38 -14.97 -29.41 -21.96
N LEU A 39 -16.16 -29.80 -22.44
CA LEU A 39 -17.41 -29.67 -21.68
C LEU A 39 -17.38 -30.50 -20.39
N GLN A 40 -16.81 -31.71 -20.43
CA GLN A 40 -16.71 -32.58 -19.27
C GLN A 40 -15.74 -32.01 -18.23
N ALA A 41 -14.58 -31.50 -18.65
CA ALA A 41 -13.61 -30.84 -17.79
C ALA A 41 -14.18 -29.55 -17.16
N SER A 42 -14.91 -28.76 -17.95
CA SER A 42 -15.60 -27.56 -17.47
C SER A 42 -16.66 -27.90 -16.41
N ALA A 43 -17.50 -28.92 -16.66
CA ALA A 43 -18.52 -29.37 -15.71
C ALA A 43 -17.90 -29.93 -14.42
N GLN A 44 -16.80 -30.69 -14.52
CA GLN A 44 -16.06 -31.19 -13.35
C GLN A 44 -15.51 -30.05 -12.50
N ALA A 45 -14.95 -29.01 -13.13
CA ALA A 45 -14.44 -27.85 -12.42
C ALA A 45 -15.54 -27.02 -11.75
N ASP A 46 -16.72 -26.91 -12.35
CA ASP A 46 -17.88 -26.26 -11.74
C ASP A 46 -18.42 -27.09 -10.55
N GLN A 47 -18.44 -28.42 -10.68
CA GLN A 47 -18.80 -29.31 -9.57
C GLN A 47 -17.82 -29.20 -8.40
N ALA A 48 -16.51 -29.19 -8.68
CA ALA A 48 -15.48 -28.98 -7.67
C ALA A 48 -15.63 -27.62 -6.97
N ALA A 49 -15.97 -26.56 -7.70
CA ALA A 49 -16.24 -25.24 -7.12
C ALA A 49 -17.43 -25.26 -6.15
N VAL A 50 -18.51 -25.96 -6.50
CA VAL A 50 -19.67 -26.14 -5.61
C VAL A 50 -19.31 -26.96 -4.38
N ALA A 51 -18.62 -28.08 -4.56
CA ALA A 51 -18.19 -28.94 -3.46
C ALA A 51 -17.26 -28.21 -2.48
N MET A 52 -16.33 -27.41 -2.99
CA MET A 52 -15.42 -26.61 -2.18
C MET A 52 -16.12 -25.45 -1.47
N SER A 53 -17.21 -24.91 -2.05
CA SER A 53 -18.06 -23.93 -1.35
C SER A 53 -18.86 -24.57 -0.22
N GLU A 54 -19.30 -25.83 -0.38
CA GLU A 54 -19.91 -26.59 0.72
C GLU A 54 -18.88 -26.89 1.81
N PHE A 55 -17.67 -27.31 1.43
CA PHE A 55 -16.54 -27.49 2.35
C PHE A 55 -16.26 -26.22 3.16
N ASP A 56 -16.17 -25.06 2.50
CA ASP A 56 -16.04 -23.74 3.15
C ASP A 56 -17.14 -23.50 4.18
N SER A 57 -18.41 -23.74 3.81
CA SER A 57 -19.54 -23.61 4.75
C SER A 57 -19.38 -24.51 5.99
N LYS A 58 -18.90 -25.75 5.82
CA LYS A 58 -18.64 -26.68 6.92
C LYS A 58 -17.46 -26.24 7.78
N VAL A 59 -16.39 -25.77 7.17
CA VAL A 59 -15.25 -25.19 7.89
C VAL A 59 -15.69 -23.98 8.69
N SER A 60 -16.47 -23.07 8.12
CA SER A 60 -17.01 -21.91 8.82
C SER A 60 -17.88 -22.28 10.02
N GLN A 61 -18.69 -23.34 9.94
CA GLN A 61 -19.47 -23.86 11.08
C GLN A 61 -18.58 -24.38 12.22
N VAL A 62 -17.41 -24.96 11.90
CA VAL A 62 -16.46 -25.52 12.87
C VAL A 62 -15.50 -24.46 13.41
N ALA A 63 -15.04 -23.57 12.55
CA ALA A 63 -14.07 -22.53 12.87
C ALA A 63 -14.72 -21.37 13.62
N LEU A 64 -15.93 -20.96 13.23
CA LEU A 64 -16.60 -19.76 13.72
C LEU A 64 -17.87 -20.07 14.53
N GLY A 65 -18.48 -21.24 14.34
CA GLY A 65 -19.66 -21.69 15.08
C GLY A 65 -19.34 -22.56 16.30
N ASP A 66 -20.39 -23.25 16.82
CA ASP A 66 -20.32 -24.13 17.98
C ASP A 66 -20.08 -25.61 17.63
N ALA A 67 -19.92 -25.94 16.34
CA ALA A 67 -19.76 -27.33 15.91
C ALA A 67 -18.33 -27.82 16.16
N GLY A 68 -18.16 -28.87 16.98
CA GLY A 68 -16.84 -29.45 17.25
C GLY A 68 -16.25 -30.26 16.09
N ALA A 69 -17.10 -30.77 15.19
CA ALA A 69 -16.69 -31.50 14.00
C ALA A 69 -17.77 -31.50 12.91
N GLN A 70 -17.37 -31.67 11.66
CA GLN A 70 -18.22 -31.92 10.50
C GLN A 70 -17.55 -32.97 9.60
N THR A 71 -18.34 -33.64 8.77
CA THR A 71 -17.83 -34.52 7.71
C THR A 71 -18.41 -34.05 6.39
N VAL A 72 -17.62 -34.07 5.33
CA VAL A 72 -18.04 -33.69 3.98
C VAL A 72 -17.46 -34.66 2.96
N GLU A 73 -18.27 -35.00 1.97
CA GLU A 73 -17.84 -35.74 0.79
C GLU A 73 -17.89 -34.76 -0.37
N LEU A 74 -16.74 -34.46 -0.97
CA LEU A 74 -16.67 -33.47 -2.05
C LEU A 74 -17.33 -34.02 -3.33
N GLY A 75 -17.28 -35.33 -3.52
CA GLY A 75 -17.85 -36.01 -4.67
C GLY A 75 -17.11 -35.68 -5.97
N GLY A 76 -17.42 -36.45 -7.02
CA GLY A 76 -16.80 -36.31 -8.33
C GLY A 76 -16.11 -37.59 -8.80
N ASP A 77 -16.05 -37.76 -10.12
CA ASP A 77 -15.51 -38.96 -10.78
C ASP A 77 -14.08 -38.77 -11.30
N GLY A 78 -13.40 -37.68 -10.93
CA GLY A 78 -12.06 -37.35 -11.41
C GLY A 78 -11.32 -36.34 -10.54
N GLY A 79 -9.99 -36.33 -10.68
CA GLY A 79 -9.07 -35.51 -9.92
C GLY A 79 -8.62 -36.12 -8.59
N THR A 80 -7.88 -35.33 -7.83
CA THR A 80 -7.36 -35.69 -6.50
C THR A 80 -7.63 -34.55 -5.54
N VAL A 81 -7.88 -34.87 -4.27
CA VAL A 81 -7.97 -33.88 -3.20
C VAL A 81 -6.78 -34.04 -2.27
N SER A 82 -6.11 -32.94 -1.94
CA SER A 82 -4.99 -32.87 -0.98
C SER A 82 -5.25 -31.82 0.10
N VAL A 83 -4.76 -32.09 1.30
CA VAL A 83 -4.62 -31.12 2.39
C VAL A 83 -3.15 -30.73 2.45
N GLU A 84 -2.88 -29.44 2.32
CA GLU A 84 -1.54 -28.86 2.25
C GLU A 84 -1.38 -27.88 3.41
N GLU A 85 -0.63 -28.24 4.45
CA GLU A 85 -0.52 -27.42 5.66
C GLU A 85 0.34 -26.15 5.50
N ASP A 86 1.21 -26.15 4.50
CA ASP A 86 2.18 -25.08 4.20
C ASP A 86 1.93 -24.42 2.83
N ALA A 87 0.69 -23.99 2.59
CA ALA A 87 0.24 -23.46 1.30
C ALA A 87 0.33 -21.91 1.19
N GLY A 88 0.81 -21.24 2.23
CA GLY A 88 0.97 -19.78 2.26
C GLY A 88 1.30 -19.25 3.65
N ASN A 89 1.41 -17.93 3.78
CA ASN A 89 1.64 -17.25 5.05
C ASN A 89 0.79 -15.97 5.11
N VAL A 90 0.34 -15.62 6.31
CA VAL A 90 -0.22 -14.31 6.64
C VAL A 90 0.58 -13.70 7.79
N ARG A 91 1.04 -12.47 7.59
CA ARG A 91 1.73 -11.65 8.57
C ARG A 91 0.94 -10.37 8.78
N ILE A 92 0.68 -10.04 10.04
CA ILE A 92 -0.01 -8.80 10.43
C ILE A 92 0.93 -8.05 11.35
N THR A 93 1.23 -6.83 10.96
CA THR A 93 2.21 -5.98 11.61
C THR A 93 1.56 -4.65 11.99
N ARG A 94 1.90 -4.11 13.16
CA ARG A 94 1.60 -2.73 13.51
C ARG A 94 2.91 -1.97 13.58
N THR A 95 2.99 -0.83 12.93
CA THR A 95 4.13 0.08 13.03
C THR A 95 3.65 1.42 13.55
N ASN A 96 4.33 1.94 14.57
CA ASN A 96 4.13 3.28 15.13
C ASN A 96 5.51 3.85 15.54
N ALA A 97 5.57 5.00 16.24
CA ALA A 97 6.88 5.59 16.56
C ALA A 97 7.71 4.75 17.54
N SER A 98 7.09 3.83 18.28
CA SER A 98 7.81 2.85 19.11
C SER A 98 8.47 1.74 18.29
N GLY A 99 8.20 1.68 16.98
CA GLY A 99 8.74 0.72 16.02
C GLY A 99 7.74 -0.36 15.58
N GLU A 100 8.26 -1.33 14.84
CA GLU A 100 7.47 -2.44 14.29
C GLU A 100 7.12 -3.48 15.35
N THR A 101 5.85 -3.87 15.42
CA THR A 101 5.34 -4.97 16.26
C THR A 101 4.55 -5.98 15.45
N VAL A 102 5.00 -7.24 15.45
CA VAL A 102 4.25 -8.35 14.85
C VAL A 102 3.03 -8.69 15.72
N ILE A 103 1.84 -8.55 15.13
CA ILE A 103 0.57 -8.95 15.74
C ILE A 103 0.33 -10.44 15.55
N ALA A 104 0.49 -10.93 14.33
CA ALA A 104 0.33 -12.34 13.95
C ALA A 104 1.28 -12.70 12.81
N ASP A 105 1.80 -13.92 12.81
CA ASP A 105 2.61 -14.48 11.71
C ASP A 105 2.28 -15.98 11.63
N ARG A 106 1.49 -16.39 10.64
CA ARG A 106 0.88 -17.71 10.60
C ARG A 106 0.95 -18.31 9.20
N THR A 107 1.37 -19.57 9.15
CA THR A 107 1.24 -20.39 7.96
C THR A 107 -0.23 -20.68 7.67
N LEU A 108 -0.63 -20.50 6.40
CA LEU A 108 -1.94 -20.86 5.88
C LEU A 108 -1.87 -22.24 5.23
N GLY A 109 -2.74 -23.14 5.66
CA GLY A 109 -3.00 -24.38 4.95
C GLY A 109 -4.09 -24.22 3.89
N ALA A 110 -4.11 -25.14 2.93
CA ALA A 110 -5.13 -25.24 1.89
C ALA A 110 -5.70 -26.65 1.78
N VAL A 111 -6.94 -26.75 1.31
CA VAL A 111 -7.48 -27.99 0.74
C VAL A 111 -7.61 -27.78 -0.75
N VAL A 112 -6.94 -28.59 -1.55
CA VAL A 112 -6.80 -28.43 -3.00
C VAL A 112 -7.51 -29.58 -3.70
N TYR A 113 -8.47 -29.25 -4.56
CA TYR A 113 -9.06 -30.17 -5.52
C TYR A 113 -8.37 -29.95 -6.88
N ASP A 114 -7.48 -30.86 -7.26
CA ASP A 114 -6.72 -30.84 -8.51
C ASP A 114 -7.42 -31.66 -9.62
N LEU A 115 -7.76 -31.00 -10.73
CA LEU A 115 -8.35 -31.57 -11.94
C LEU A 115 -7.39 -31.50 -13.15
N GLY A 116 -6.09 -31.33 -12.92
CA GLY A 116 -5.07 -31.16 -13.94
C GLY A 116 -4.88 -29.70 -14.33
N GLU A 117 -5.55 -29.24 -15.38
CA GLU A 117 -5.42 -27.84 -15.87
C GLU A 117 -6.20 -26.83 -15.04
N THR A 118 -7.12 -27.31 -14.19
CA THR A 118 -7.90 -26.47 -13.27
C THR A 118 -7.73 -26.98 -11.86
N ARG A 119 -7.57 -26.07 -10.91
CA ARG A 119 -7.53 -26.35 -9.48
C ARG A 119 -8.56 -25.50 -8.76
N VAL A 120 -9.22 -26.08 -7.77
CA VAL A 120 -10.10 -25.36 -6.85
C VAL A 120 -9.56 -25.56 -5.45
N ALA A 121 -9.24 -24.47 -4.76
CA ALA A 121 -8.61 -24.53 -3.45
C ALA A 121 -9.38 -23.71 -2.41
N TYR A 122 -9.51 -24.26 -1.21
CA TYR A 122 -9.93 -23.52 -0.03
C TYR A 122 -8.68 -23.09 0.74
N GLN A 123 -8.50 -21.79 0.98
CA GLN A 123 -7.41 -21.25 1.79
C GLN A 123 -7.85 -19.97 2.50
N GLY A 124 -7.53 -19.85 3.79
CA GLY A 124 -7.72 -18.62 4.56
C GLY A 124 -9.19 -18.17 4.66
N GLY A 125 -10.15 -19.09 4.52
CA GLY A 125 -11.58 -18.78 4.51
C GLY A 125 -12.17 -18.47 3.13
N GLY A 126 -11.36 -18.40 2.07
CA GLY A 126 -11.83 -18.19 0.70
C GLY A 126 -11.72 -19.44 -0.15
N VAL A 127 -12.50 -19.48 -1.23
CA VAL A 127 -12.40 -20.53 -2.27
C VAL A 127 -11.93 -19.89 -3.57
N TRP A 128 -10.86 -20.45 -4.12
CA TRP A 128 -10.12 -19.93 -5.27
C TRP A 128 -10.16 -20.95 -6.40
N ARG A 129 -10.39 -20.50 -7.63
CA ARG A 129 -10.28 -21.33 -8.83
C ARG A 129 -9.15 -20.82 -9.70
N THR A 130 -8.17 -21.67 -9.94
CA THR A 130 -7.04 -21.42 -10.84
C THR A 130 -7.23 -22.22 -12.11
N GLY A 131 -7.11 -21.57 -13.27
CA GLY A 131 -7.11 -22.22 -14.57
C GLY A 131 -6.25 -21.46 -15.58
N SER A 132 -6.41 -21.75 -16.87
CA SER A 132 -5.62 -21.13 -17.95
C SER A 132 -5.80 -19.61 -18.07
N SER A 133 -6.92 -19.06 -17.60
CA SER A 133 -7.22 -17.63 -17.58
C SER A 133 -6.74 -16.91 -16.31
N GLY A 134 -6.03 -17.59 -15.41
CA GLY A 134 -5.60 -17.08 -14.10
C GLY A 134 -6.46 -17.55 -12.94
N THR A 135 -6.30 -16.90 -11.79
CA THR A 135 -6.98 -17.24 -10.53
C THR A 135 -8.16 -16.31 -10.28
N ARG A 136 -9.31 -16.86 -9.90
CA ARG A 136 -10.50 -16.08 -9.52
C ARG A 136 -11.09 -16.57 -8.20
N MET A 137 -11.74 -15.66 -7.49
CA MET A 137 -12.48 -15.96 -6.27
C MET A 137 -13.84 -16.60 -6.60
N ILE A 138 -14.20 -17.65 -5.87
CA ILE A 138 -15.50 -18.34 -5.90
C ILE A 138 -16.30 -18.01 -4.63
N SER A 139 -15.65 -18.12 -3.48
CA SER A 139 -16.19 -17.73 -2.16
C SER A 139 -15.24 -16.75 -1.50
N SER A 140 -15.78 -15.72 -0.84
CA SER A 140 -14.99 -14.66 -0.22
C SER A 140 -14.44 -15.08 1.14
N PRO A 141 -13.18 -14.73 1.45
CA PRO A 141 -12.63 -14.93 2.77
C PRO A 141 -13.25 -14.01 3.81
N GLU A 142 -13.14 -14.42 5.07
CA GLU A 142 -13.62 -13.67 6.23
C GLU A 142 -12.62 -12.54 6.58
N TYR A 143 -12.57 -11.51 5.74
CA TYR A 143 -11.86 -10.26 5.99
C TYR A 143 -12.85 -9.12 5.82
N HIS A 144 -13.17 -8.47 6.94
CA HIS A 144 -14.24 -7.50 7.04
C HIS A 144 -13.69 -6.17 7.53
N TYR A 145 -13.59 -5.23 6.60
CA TYR A 145 -13.34 -3.83 6.92
C TYR A 145 -14.65 -3.05 6.80
N ARG A 146 -15.03 -2.30 7.84
CA ARG A 146 -16.22 -1.43 7.83
C ARG A 146 -16.08 -0.26 8.78
N GLY A 147 -16.27 0.95 8.25
CA GLY A 147 -16.08 2.18 9.01
C GLY A 147 -14.61 2.30 9.36
N GLU A 148 -14.27 2.03 10.61
CA GLU A 148 -12.88 2.04 11.09
C GLU A 148 -12.54 0.71 11.79
N THR A 149 -13.30 -0.36 11.53
CA THR A 149 -13.10 -1.67 12.16
C THR A 149 -12.59 -2.68 11.14
N LEU A 150 -11.41 -3.25 11.38
CA LEU A 150 -10.97 -4.48 10.74
C LEU A 150 -11.27 -5.69 11.64
N THR A 151 -12.03 -6.63 11.11
CA THR A 151 -12.20 -7.97 11.68
C THR A 151 -11.63 -9.02 10.73
N PHE A 152 -10.60 -9.72 11.21
CA PHE A 152 -9.88 -10.73 10.44
C PHE A 152 -9.71 -12.05 11.23
N PRO A 153 -10.67 -12.98 11.12
CA PRO A 153 -10.50 -14.37 11.54
C PRO A 153 -9.64 -15.17 10.53
N ILE A 154 -8.39 -15.43 10.90
CA ILE A 154 -7.47 -16.30 10.15
C ILE A 154 -7.90 -17.75 10.34
N VAL A 155 -8.46 -18.37 9.30
CA VAL A 155 -8.77 -19.80 9.30
C VAL A 155 -7.57 -20.59 8.79
N ARG A 156 -6.99 -21.43 9.66
CA ARG A 156 -5.82 -22.24 9.37
C ARG A 156 -6.19 -23.71 9.26
N VAL A 157 -6.11 -24.23 8.04
CA VAL A 157 -6.24 -25.68 7.77
C VAL A 157 -4.95 -26.39 8.17
N THR A 158 -5.06 -27.55 8.80
CA THR A 158 -3.93 -28.44 9.09
C THR A 158 -4.29 -29.90 8.82
N GLY A 159 -3.32 -30.71 8.41
CA GLY A 159 -3.51 -32.11 8.05
C GLY A 159 -2.57 -32.49 6.90
N ASP A 160 -2.43 -33.79 6.61
CA ASP A 160 -1.53 -34.32 5.58
C ASP A 160 -2.21 -35.33 4.65
N TRP A 161 -3.53 -35.20 4.49
CA TRP A 161 -4.33 -36.17 3.75
C TRP A 161 -4.31 -35.93 2.23
N SER A 162 -4.28 -37.01 1.46
CA SER A 162 -4.57 -36.97 0.02
C SER A 162 -5.40 -38.18 -0.40
N GLY A 163 -6.32 -38.00 -1.35
CA GLY A 163 -7.18 -39.09 -1.80
C GLY A 163 -8.18 -38.72 -2.89
N SER A 164 -9.12 -39.64 -3.12
CA SER A 164 -10.22 -39.45 -4.06
C SER A 164 -11.20 -38.40 -3.54
N PRO A 165 -11.77 -37.54 -4.40
CA PRO A 165 -12.86 -36.62 -4.04
C PRO A 165 -14.10 -37.31 -3.45
N SER A 166 -14.30 -38.58 -3.79
CA SER A 166 -15.38 -39.43 -3.26
C SER A 166 -15.14 -39.91 -1.83
N SER A 167 -13.96 -39.69 -1.27
CA SER A 167 -13.67 -40.04 0.13
C SER A 167 -14.20 -38.96 1.05
N ALA A 168 -14.78 -39.37 2.18
CA ALA A 168 -15.18 -38.44 3.22
C ALA A 168 -13.95 -37.72 3.80
N LEU A 169 -14.12 -36.45 4.13
CA LEU A 169 -13.19 -35.61 4.86
C LEU A 169 -13.80 -35.24 6.21
N ASP A 170 -13.07 -35.52 7.28
CA ASP A 170 -13.42 -35.11 8.62
C ASP A 170 -12.78 -33.76 8.95
N ILE A 171 -13.62 -32.79 9.29
CA ILE A 171 -13.26 -31.43 9.68
C ILE A 171 -13.45 -31.32 11.19
N ARG A 172 -12.40 -30.98 11.94
CA ARG A 172 -12.45 -30.90 13.41
C ARG A 172 -11.95 -29.56 13.91
N SER A 173 -12.64 -28.99 14.91
CA SER A 173 -12.23 -27.74 15.54
C SER A 173 -10.90 -27.94 16.28
N GLY A 174 -9.93 -27.09 16.02
CA GLY A 174 -8.66 -27.04 16.74
C GLY A 174 -8.63 -25.93 17.79
N SER A 175 -7.43 -25.41 18.03
CA SER A 175 -7.21 -24.27 18.92
C SER A 175 -7.79 -22.98 18.36
N ARG A 176 -8.23 -22.10 19.27
CA ARG A 176 -8.60 -20.72 19.00
C ARG A 176 -7.63 -19.79 19.72
N THR A 177 -7.10 -18.81 18.99
CA THR A 177 -6.20 -17.78 19.55
C THR A 177 -6.73 -16.40 19.19
N ALA A 178 -6.69 -15.45 20.13
CA ALA A 178 -6.94 -14.04 19.84
C ALA A 178 -5.60 -13.29 19.84
N PHE A 179 -5.31 -12.57 18.76
CA PHE A 179 -4.11 -11.74 18.63
C PHE A 179 -4.39 -10.26 18.91
N TYR A 180 -5.63 -9.82 18.68
CA TYR A 180 -6.08 -8.47 18.95
C TYR A 180 -7.61 -8.41 19.10
N PRO A 181 -8.16 -7.67 20.09
CA PRO A 181 -7.46 -7.20 21.28
C PRO A 181 -7.09 -8.35 22.22
N THR A 182 -6.12 -8.13 23.10
CA THR A 182 -5.73 -9.01 24.21
C THR A 182 -5.75 -8.24 25.53
N ASN A 183 -5.31 -8.86 26.63
CA ASN A 183 -5.13 -8.18 27.92
C ASN A 183 -4.00 -7.15 27.95
N THR A 184 -3.19 -7.06 26.88
CA THR A 184 -2.06 -6.12 26.77
C THR A 184 -2.10 -5.31 25.47
N ARG A 185 -3.14 -5.49 24.65
CA ARG A 185 -3.32 -4.85 23.35
C ARG A 185 -4.79 -4.47 23.24
N GLU A 186 -5.10 -3.19 23.38
CA GLU A 186 -6.46 -2.72 23.54
C GLU A 186 -6.89 -1.88 22.33
N ASN A 187 -8.19 -1.86 22.07
CA ASN A 187 -8.80 -0.87 21.17
C ASN A 187 -9.29 0.32 22.01
N PRO A 188 -9.41 1.52 21.42
CA PRO A 188 -9.05 1.87 20.05
C PRO A 188 -7.53 1.90 19.81
N LEU A 189 -7.13 1.74 18.55
CA LEU A 189 -5.76 2.03 18.14
C LEU A 189 -5.53 3.54 18.27
N GLU A 190 -4.38 3.94 18.83
CA GLU A 190 -4.06 5.35 19.10
C GLU A 190 -3.25 6.00 17.97
N ASP A 191 -2.43 5.20 17.27
CA ASP A 191 -1.50 5.66 16.24
C ASP A 191 -1.03 4.51 15.32
N GLY A 192 -0.30 4.89 14.27
CA GLY A 192 0.43 3.99 13.40
C GLY A 192 -0.39 3.39 12.25
N TYR A 193 0.12 2.32 11.67
CA TYR A 193 -0.55 1.60 10.59
C TYR A 193 -0.54 0.10 10.83
N ILE A 194 -1.57 -0.56 10.30
CA ILE A 194 -1.70 -2.01 10.28
C ILE A 194 -1.41 -2.48 8.86
N GLU A 195 -0.35 -3.27 8.72
CA GLU A 195 -0.01 -3.96 7.49
C GLU A 195 -0.51 -5.40 7.58
N VAL A 196 -1.22 -5.86 6.55
CA VAL A 196 -1.60 -7.26 6.35
C VAL A 196 -0.91 -7.79 5.11
N GLU A 197 0.17 -8.53 5.30
CA GLU A 197 0.92 -9.20 4.25
C GLU A 197 0.44 -10.65 4.10
N LEU A 198 0.18 -11.07 2.87
CA LEU A 198 -0.24 -12.43 2.52
C LEU A 198 0.58 -12.96 1.36
N THR A 199 1.25 -14.09 1.58
CA THR A 199 1.98 -14.84 0.54
C THR A 199 1.24 -16.12 0.20
N SER A 200 0.85 -16.30 -1.07
CA SER A 200 -0.01 -17.42 -1.50
C SER A 200 0.05 -17.65 -3.01
N GLU A 201 -0.10 -18.89 -3.49
CA GLU A 201 -0.33 -19.16 -4.93
C GLU A 201 -1.58 -18.46 -5.49
N TYR A 202 -2.53 -18.09 -4.64
CA TYR A 202 -3.77 -17.40 -5.02
C TYR A 202 -3.68 -15.88 -4.90
N HIS A 203 -2.46 -15.33 -4.75
CA HIS A 203 -2.19 -13.92 -4.50
C HIS A 203 -2.93 -12.95 -5.44
N ALA A 204 -3.05 -13.27 -6.74
CA ALA A 204 -3.76 -12.39 -7.69
C ALA A 204 -5.25 -12.20 -7.33
N ALA A 205 -5.91 -13.25 -6.84
CA ALA A 205 -7.30 -13.17 -6.42
C ALA A 205 -7.44 -12.53 -5.03
N TRP A 206 -6.48 -12.75 -4.13
CA TRP A 206 -6.39 -12.02 -2.86
C TRP A 206 -6.23 -10.51 -3.06
N ALA A 207 -5.35 -10.09 -3.98
CA ALA A 207 -5.17 -8.68 -4.33
C ALA A 207 -6.45 -8.06 -4.86
N ALA A 208 -7.14 -8.75 -5.79
CA ALA A 208 -8.43 -8.29 -6.29
C ALA A 208 -9.49 -8.20 -5.18
N TYR A 209 -9.48 -9.14 -4.23
CA TYR A 209 -10.40 -9.13 -3.10
C TYR A 209 -10.12 -7.95 -2.15
N PHE A 210 -8.88 -7.75 -1.70
CA PHE A 210 -8.54 -6.64 -0.80
C PHE A 210 -8.89 -5.28 -1.42
N ARG A 211 -8.55 -5.05 -2.70
CA ARG A 211 -8.95 -3.83 -3.43
C ARG A 211 -10.46 -3.59 -3.50
N SER A 212 -11.27 -4.64 -3.38
CA SER A 212 -12.74 -4.51 -3.35
C SER A 212 -13.31 -4.23 -1.97
N ARG A 213 -12.48 -4.34 -0.91
CA ARG A 213 -12.88 -4.24 0.50
C ARG A 213 -12.25 -3.07 1.23
N THR A 214 -11.05 -2.65 0.82
CA THR A 214 -10.35 -1.48 1.34
C THR A 214 -10.27 -0.43 0.23
N ASP A 215 -10.42 0.84 0.60
CA ASP A 215 -10.57 1.95 -0.33
C ASP A 215 -9.24 2.55 -0.82
N GLY A 216 -8.07 1.94 -0.56
CA GLY A 216 -6.81 2.59 -0.93
C GLY A 216 -5.58 1.71 -1.09
N SER A 217 -4.99 1.21 0.00
CA SER A 217 -3.59 0.78 -0.07
C SER A 217 -3.44 -0.73 -0.19
N VAL A 218 -3.46 -1.27 -1.42
CA VAL A 218 -3.19 -2.69 -1.69
C VAL A 218 -2.10 -2.87 -2.75
N THR A 219 -0.91 -3.23 -2.29
CA THR A 219 0.24 -3.56 -3.13
C THR A 219 0.21 -5.04 -3.48
N HIS A 220 0.44 -5.35 -4.76
CA HIS A 220 0.50 -6.73 -5.24
C HIS A 220 1.85 -6.94 -5.93
N THR A 221 2.65 -7.86 -5.38
CA THR A 221 4.00 -8.20 -5.84
C THR A 221 4.03 -9.62 -6.41
N PRO A 222 3.80 -9.82 -7.73
CA PRO A 222 3.77 -11.15 -8.34
C PRO A 222 5.09 -11.92 -8.23
N ALA A 223 6.24 -11.24 -8.15
CA ALA A 223 7.55 -11.89 -8.11
C ALA A 223 7.76 -12.78 -6.87
N THR A 224 7.10 -12.43 -5.77
CA THR A 224 7.16 -13.15 -4.48
C THR A 224 5.83 -13.80 -4.10
N ASN A 225 4.81 -13.72 -4.97
CA ASN A 225 3.44 -14.14 -4.69
C ASN A 225 2.83 -13.45 -3.45
N THR A 226 3.16 -12.18 -3.24
CA THR A 226 2.79 -11.42 -2.03
C THR A 226 1.76 -10.35 -2.33
N VAL A 227 0.83 -10.16 -1.42
CA VAL A 227 -0.14 -9.06 -1.41
C VAL A 227 -0.08 -8.39 -0.05
N THR A 228 -0.01 -7.07 -0.03
CA THR A 228 0.07 -6.27 1.19
C THR A 228 -1.11 -5.30 1.19
N ALA A 229 -1.88 -5.28 2.29
CA ALA A 229 -2.95 -4.31 2.51
C ALA A 229 -2.60 -3.43 3.72
N ASN A 230 -2.52 -2.12 3.51
CA ASN A 230 -2.23 -1.14 4.56
C ASN A 230 -3.50 -0.44 5.03
N LEU A 231 -3.61 -0.26 6.34
CA LEU A 231 -4.70 0.42 7.02
C LEU A 231 -4.10 1.43 7.99
N THR A 232 -4.43 2.70 7.83
CA THR A 232 -3.82 3.78 8.62
C THR A 232 -4.72 4.11 9.80
N VAL A 233 -4.16 4.26 11.00
CA VAL A 233 -4.90 4.77 12.16
C VAL A 233 -4.94 6.29 12.04
N PRO A 234 -6.13 6.94 11.98
CA PRO A 234 -6.22 8.39 11.91
C PRO A 234 -5.40 9.03 13.02
N PHE A 235 -4.44 9.87 12.63
CA PHE A 235 -3.58 10.59 13.54
C PHE A 235 -3.63 12.08 13.18
N GLU A 236 -4.16 12.89 14.09
CA GLU A 236 -4.10 14.34 13.97
C GLU A 236 -2.68 14.79 14.31
N VAL A 237 -1.99 15.38 13.34
CA VAL A 237 -0.68 15.99 13.52
C VAL A 237 -0.86 17.42 13.97
N ASP A 238 -0.32 17.70 15.15
CA ASP A 238 -0.20 19.04 15.72
C ASP A 238 1.29 19.43 15.83
N PHE A 239 1.63 20.66 15.44
CA PHE A 239 2.96 21.23 15.64
C PHE A 239 3.02 22.05 16.93
N ASP A 240 2.87 21.38 18.07
CA ASP A 240 2.95 21.99 19.41
C ASP A 240 4.37 22.47 19.79
N TYR A 241 5.38 21.99 19.06
CA TYR A 241 6.80 22.25 19.30
C TYR A 241 7.45 22.84 18.05
N GLY A 242 8.46 23.70 18.26
CA GLY A 242 9.35 24.13 17.18
C GLY A 242 10.17 22.99 16.64
N VAL A 243 10.61 22.09 17.53
CA VAL A 243 11.26 20.83 17.18
C VAL A 243 10.67 19.71 18.03
N SER A 244 10.08 18.71 17.38
CA SER A 244 9.60 17.47 17.98
C SER A 244 10.44 16.32 17.45
N ALA A 245 11.22 15.67 18.32
CA ALA A 245 12.10 14.56 17.95
C ALA A 245 11.50 13.22 18.39
N THR A 246 11.38 12.24 17.48
CA THR A 246 10.93 10.89 17.82
C THR A 246 11.98 10.13 18.64
N GLU A 247 13.27 10.43 18.48
CA GLU A 247 14.29 9.89 19.35
C GLU A 247 14.17 10.46 20.79
N SER A 248 14.28 9.58 21.80
CA SER A 248 14.19 9.94 23.23
C SER A 248 15.55 10.20 23.90
N GLY A 249 16.65 10.13 23.14
CA GLY A 249 18.01 10.30 23.63
C GLY A 249 18.30 11.73 24.08
N SER A 250 19.25 11.91 25.02
CA SER A 250 19.72 13.25 25.43
C SER A 250 20.40 14.04 24.31
N ASN A 251 20.66 13.37 23.19
CA ASN A 251 21.30 13.89 21.99
C ASN A 251 20.32 14.02 20.82
N ALA A 252 19.03 13.74 21.01
CA ALA A 252 18.02 13.80 19.95
C ALA A 252 17.85 15.23 19.39
N ILE A 253 18.07 16.25 20.22
CA ILE A 253 18.06 17.66 19.81
C ILE A 253 19.35 18.32 20.26
N GLN A 254 20.16 18.79 19.31
CA GLN A 254 21.46 19.41 19.55
C GLN A 254 21.56 20.79 18.92
N SER A 255 22.21 21.70 19.63
CA SER A 255 22.63 22.99 19.10
C SER A 255 24.09 23.26 19.49
N THR A 256 24.91 23.65 18.50
CA THR A 256 26.32 23.99 18.70
C THR A 256 26.67 25.36 18.10
N GLY A 257 27.66 26.04 18.69
CA GLY A 257 28.06 27.39 18.27
C GLY A 257 27.05 28.46 18.71
N ASN A 258 26.58 29.25 17.75
CA ASN A 258 25.56 30.28 17.96
C ASN A 258 24.19 29.84 17.41
N ALA A 259 24.01 28.54 17.14
CA ALA A 259 22.76 28.02 16.64
C ALA A 259 21.65 28.10 17.69
N GLU A 260 20.40 28.21 17.25
CA GLU A 260 19.26 28.45 18.14
C GLU A 260 17.97 27.77 17.65
N TYR A 261 17.29 27.08 18.56
CA TYR A 261 15.90 26.68 18.40
C TYR A 261 15.04 27.63 19.24
N ASN A 262 14.42 28.63 18.62
CA ASN A 262 13.57 29.58 19.31
C ASN A 262 12.13 29.06 19.34
N GLY A 263 11.83 28.22 20.32
CA GLY A 263 10.53 27.60 20.52
C GLY A 263 10.58 26.49 21.57
N PRO A 264 9.43 25.92 21.96
CA PRO A 264 9.42 24.73 22.77
C PRO A 264 9.96 23.54 21.95
N THR A 265 10.68 22.63 22.61
CA THR A 265 11.23 21.42 21.99
C THR A 265 10.82 20.19 22.80
N ALA A 266 10.59 19.05 22.15
CA ALA A 266 10.29 17.78 22.79
C ALA A 266 11.09 16.63 22.15
N THR A 267 11.39 15.61 22.96
CA THR A 267 12.09 14.39 22.54
C THR A 267 11.29 13.17 22.97
N GLY A 268 11.39 12.07 22.22
CA GLY A 268 10.64 10.84 22.50
C GLY A 268 9.13 11.01 22.30
N THR A 269 8.74 11.90 21.39
CA THR A 269 7.33 12.12 21.02
C THR A 269 6.87 11.03 20.04
N ASP A 270 5.65 10.54 20.20
CA ASP A 270 5.08 9.54 19.31
C ASP A 270 4.45 10.24 18.09
N HIS A 271 5.12 10.14 16.94
CA HIS A 271 4.62 10.63 15.66
C HIS A 271 4.76 9.50 14.61
N PRO A 272 3.65 9.03 14.00
CA PRO A 272 3.72 8.01 12.95
C PRO A 272 4.35 8.53 11.66
N THR A 273 4.99 7.67 10.87
CA THR A 273 5.62 8.11 9.60
C THR A 273 4.58 8.52 8.56
N ALA A 274 4.97 9.37 7.60
CA ALA A 274 4.13 9.76 6.47
C ALA A 274 4.22 8.81 5.27
N ASP A 275 4.99 7.73 5.39
CA ASP A 275 5.44 6.85 4.32
C ASP A 275 4.31 6.36 3.43
N ASN A 276 3.30 5.69 4.01
CA ASN A 276 2.17 5.15 3.26
C ASN A 276 1.41 6.24 2.49
N ARG A 277 1.29 7.46 3.06
CA ARG A 277 0.61 8.56 2.38
C ARG A 277 1.43 9.07 1.20
N ILE A 278 2.76 9.07 1.31
CA ILE A 278 3.68 9.44 0.23
C ILE A 278 3.65 8.36 -0.86
N ASP A 279 3.77 7.09 -0.48
CA ASP A 279 3.73 5.93 -1.39
C ASP A 279 2.39 5.82 -2.14
N ASP A 280 1.26 5.97 -1.44
CA ASP A 280 -0.07 5.97 -2.05
C ASP A 280 -0.16 7.12 -3.08
N ARG A 281 0.41 8.30 -2.78
CA ARG A 281 0.41 9.44 -3.70
C ARG A 281 1.28 9.20 -4.93
N ILE A 282 2.43 8.58 -4.76
CA ILE A 282 3.34 8.20 -5.85
C ILE A 282 2.64 7.17 -6.74
N ALA A 283 2.09 6.10 -6.17
CA ALA A 283 1.38 5.06 -6.91
C ALA A 283 0.19 5.62 -7.72
N ASP A 284 -0.57 6.56 -7.14
CA ASP A 284 -1.63 7.29 -7.85
C ASP A 284 -1.08 8.08 -9.05
N CYS A 285 0.06 8.76 -8.89
CA CYS A 285 0.70 9.50 -9.96
C CYS A 285 1.26 8.58 -11.06
N GLU A 286 1.91 7.47 -10.71
CA GLU A 286 2.38 6.45 -11.64
C GLU A 286 1.24 5.81 -12.46
N SER A 287 0.03 5.77 -11.89
CA SER A 287 -1.17 5.29 -12.57
C SER A 287 -1.78 6.31 -13.56
N GLY A 288 -1.21 7.52 -13.65
CA GLY A 288 -1.63 8.60 -14.55
C GLY A 288 -2.53 9.65 -13.91
N GLY A 289 -2.57 9.74 -12.58
CA GLY A 289 -3.40 10.69 -11.82
C GLY A 289 -2.84 12.10 -11.66
N CYS A 290 -1.64 12.40 -12.18
CA CYS A 290 -0.90 13.62 -11.91
C CYS A 290 -0.32 14.26 -13.18
N ASP A 291 -0.13 15.57 -13.16
CA ASP A 291 0.56 16.32 -14.21
C ASP A 291 2.08 16.24 -14.05
N ASP A 292 2.84 16.34 -15.13
CA ASP A 292 4.31 16.35 -15.10
C ASP A 292 4.83 17.64 -14.47
N LEU A 293 5.60 17.53 -13.38
CA LEU A 293 6.13 18.67 -12.64
C LEU A 293 7.08 19.53 -13.47
N SER A 294 7.97 18.91 -14.23
CA SER A 294 8.98 19.62 -15.03
C SER A 294 8.34 20.49 -16.12
N ALA A 295 7.32 19.95 -16.79
CA ALA A 295 6.55 20.64 -17.80
C ALA A 295 5.69 21.76 -17.19
N ALA A 296 5.10 21.52 -16.02
CA ALA A 296 4.29 22.50 -15.32
C ALA A 296 5.13 23.70 -14.87
N LEU A 297 6.30 23.47 -14.26
CA LEU A 297 7.25 24.52 -13.87
C LEU A 297 7.71 25.38 -15.05
N ALA A 298 7.85 24.78 -16.24
CA ALA A 298 8.21 25.52 -17.46
C ALA A 298 7.04 26.36 -18.03
N SER A 299 5.81 26.07 -17.63
CA SER A 299 4.59 26.68 -18.19
C SER A 299 4.15 27.94 -17.45
N GLY A 300 4.54 28.12 -16.19
CA GLY A 300 4.15 29.25 -15.36
C GLY A 300 3.90 28.83 -13.90
N PRO A 301 3.07 29.59 -13.16
CA PRO A 301 2.73 29.23 -11.79
C PRO A 301 1.99 27.89 -11.72
N LEU A 302 2.31 27.09 -10.71
CA LEU A 302 1.56 25.88 -10.39
C LEU A 302 0.24 26.28 -9.74
N THR A 303 -0.88 25.88 -10.33
CA THR A 303 -2.22 26.14 -9.81
C THR A 303 -2.76 24.90 -9.09
N ASN A 304 -3.96 24.96 -8.50
CA ASN A 304 -4.61 23.78 -7.91
C ASN A 304 -4.47 22.54 -8.81
N GLY A 305 -3.89 21.48 -8.24
CA GLY A 305 -3.61 20.23 -8.93
C GLY A 305 -2.50 19.45 -8.24
N THR A 306 -2.13 18.32 -8.87
CA THR A 306 -1.03 17.48 -8.40
C THR A 306 0.00 17.31 -9.49
N TYR A 307 1.23 17.60 -9.13
CA TYR A 307 2.39 17.59 -10.01
C TYR A 307 3.39 16.54 -9.54
N TYR A 308 3.91 15.76 -10.48
CA TYR A 308 4.73 14.59 -10.18
C TYR A 308 6.11 14.66 -10.86
N ALA A 309 7.14 14.27 -10.12
CA ALA A 309 8.46 13.93 -10.63
C ALA A 309 8.79 12.49 -10.24
N ASP A 310 9.21 11.68 -11.21
CA ASP A 310 9.56 10.25 -11.06
C ASP A 310 11.06 10.02 -10.75
N GLU A 311 11.80 11.09 -10.51
CA GLU A 311 13.22 11.08 -10.16
C GLU A 311 13.59 12.30 -9.30
N ASP A 312 14.82 12.33 -8.80
CA ASP A 312 15.38 13.46 -8.06
C ASP A 312 15.15 14.79 -8.80
N THR A 313 14.66 15.80 -8.09
CA THR A 313 14.24 17.05 -8.70
C THR A 313 14.81 18.26 -7.95
N THR A 314 15.22 19.26 -8.72
CA THR A 314 15.64 20.56 -8.18
C THR A 314 14.71 21.64 -8.69
N ILE A 315 14.06 22.36 -7.77
CA ILE A 315 13.22 23.51 -8.10
C ILE A 315 14.00 24.77 -7.73
N THR A 316 14.33 25.59 -8.73
CA THR A 316 15.15 26.80 -8.53
C THR A 316 14.33 28.05 -8.19
N SER A 317 13.10 28.11 -8.69
CA SER A 317 12.12 29.14 -8.38
C SER A 317 10.77 28.70 -8.90
N SER A 318 9.69 29.07 -8.22
CA SER A 318 8.33 28.82 -8.67
C SER A 318 7.33 29.74 -7.98
N SER A 319 6.15 29.87 -8.57
CA SER A 319 4.99 30.47 -7.93
C SER A 319 3.90 29.40 -7.82
N TYR A 320 3.25 29.35 -6.67
CA TYR A 320 2.19 28.40 -6.36
C TYR A 320 0.92 29.20 -6.08
N ASP A 321 -0.06 29.12 -6.98
CA ASP A 321 -1.35 29.79 -6.86
C ASP A 321 -2.39 28.83 -6.28
N THR A 322 -2.63 28.99 -4.98
CA THR A 322 -3.59 28.21 -4.20
C THR A 322 -4.97 28.88 -4.13
N SER A 323 -5.24 29.89 -4.97
CA SER A 323 -6.53 30.61 -4.95
C SER A 323 -7.75 29.73 -5.29
N ASP A 324 -7.54 28.69 -6.09
CA ASP A 324 -8.57 27.75 -6.52
C ASP A 324 -8.56 26.43 -5.74
N GLY A 325 -7.70 26.30 -4.72
CA GLY A 325 -7.51 25.11 -3.89
C GLY A 325 -6.02 24.76 -3.70
N PRO A 326 -5.71 23.68 -2.96
CA PRO A 326 -4.33 23.33 -2.61
C PRO A 326 -3.52 22.88 -3.83
N VAL A 327 -2.21 23.05 -3.73
CA VAL A 327 -1.23 22.54 -4.71
C VAL A 327 -0.47 21.38 -4.09
N HIS A 328 -0.38 20.26 -4.80
CA HIS A 328 0.37 19.08 -4.38
C HIS A 328 1.56 18.85 -5.30
N VAL A 329 2.75 18.71 -4.74
CA VAL A 329 3.97 18.33 -5.45
C VAL A 329 4.45 17.00 -4.87
N VAL A 330 4.63 16.01 -5.75
CA VAL A 330 4.95 14.63 -5.39
C VAL A 330 6.26 14.26 -6.08
N VAL A 331 7.23 13.78 -5.33
CA VAL A 331 8.58 13.50 -5.83
C VAL A 331 8.98 12.08 -5.38
N ASP A 332 9.12 11.16 -6.35
CA ASP A 332 9.66 9.81 -6.16
C ASP A 332 11.21 9.85 -6.21
N GLY A 333 11.79 10.63 -5.32
CA GLY A 333 13.23 10.91 -5.25
C GLY A 333 13.54 12.05 -4.29
N ASP A 334 14.77 12.56 -4.36
CA ASP A 334 15.22 13.70 -3.57
C ASP A 334 14.61 15.01 -4.11
N LEU A 335 14.19 15.90 -3.21
CA LEU A 335 13.73 17.25 -3.55
C LEU A 335 14.73 18.30 -3.04
N SER A 336 15.34 19.02 -3.97
CA SER A 336 16.21 20.14 -3.66
C SER A 336 15.57 21.48 -4.04
N PHE A 337 15.55 22.42 -3.11
CA PHE A 337 15.29 23.83 -3.36
C PHE A 337 16.64 24.55 -3.46
N ASP A 338 16.98 24.94 -4.69
CA ASP A 338 18.11 25.83 -4.98
C ASP A 338 17.59 27.24 -5.27
N GLY A 339 18.42 28.26 -5.12
CA GLY A 339 17.97 29.63 -5.26
C GLY A 339 19.10 30.63 -5.37
N THR A 340 18.79 31.73 -6.08
CA THR A 340 19.66 32.90 -6.11
C THR A 340 19.25 33.97 -5.10
N GLY A 341 18.14 33.75 -4.39
CA GLY A 341 17.56 34.67 -3.42
C GLY A 341 18.55 35.05 -2.34
N GLY A 342 18.95 36.32 -2.27
CA GLY A 342 19.60 36.83 -1.06
C GLY A 342 18.61 36.82 0.11
N PRO A 343 19.07 37.07 1.36
CA PRO A 343 18.20 37.08 2.53
C PRO A 343 16.97 37.95 2.31
N GLY A 344 15.78 37.35 2.37
CA GLY A 344 14.49 38.05 2.29
C GLY A 344 13.93 38.27 0.88
N ASN A 345 14.50 37.63 -0.14
CA ASN A 345 13.90 37.58 -1.47
C ASN A 345 13.46 36.14 -1.80
N PRO A 346 12.16 35.84 -1.83
CA PRO A 346 11.68 34.49 -2.06
C PRO A 346 11.95 34.04 -3.51
N ASP A 347 12.46 32.81 -3.66
CA ASP A 347 12.53 32.09 -4.94
C ASP A 347 11.24 31.28 -5.18
N HIS A 348 10.57 30.86 -4.10
CA HIS A 348 9.31 30.14 -4.12
C HIS A 348 8.23 30.95 -3.40
N VAL A 349 7.21 31.38 -4.15
CA VAL A 349 6.15 32.27 -3.63
C VAL A 349 4.81 31.55 -3.65
N VAL A 350 4.16 31.49 -2.50
CA VAL A 350 2.77 31.00 -2.39
C VAL A 350 1.82 32.19 -2.42
N SER A 351 0.76 32.10 -3.21
CA SER A 351 -0.34 33.07 -3.18
C SER A 351 -1.67 32.36 -3.14
N GLY A 352 -2.64 32.90 -2.42
CA GLY A 352 -3.95 32.28 -2.24
C GLY A 352 -4.27 32.11 -0.76
N GLY A 353 -5.25 31.27 -0.45
CA GLY A 353 -5.67 30.98 0.92
C GLY A 353 -5.58 29.51 1.32
N ASP A 354 -5.15 28.64 0.40
CA ASP A 354 -4.92 27.22 0.63
C ASP A 354 -3.41 26.91 0.67
N GLN A 355 -3.06 25.66 1.00
CA GLN A 355 -1.70 25.22 1.27
C GLN A 355 -1.03 24.57 0.05
N VAL A 356 0.29 24.74 -0.06
CA VAL A 356 1.17 23.92 -0.91
C VAL A 356 1.72 22.76 -0.09
N ARG A 357 1.52 21.53 -0.56
CA ARG A 357 2.04 20.33 0.09
C ARG A 357 3.07 19.62 -0.77
N PHE A 358 4.22 19.34 -0.19
CA PHE A 358 5.28 18.52 -0.79
C PHE A 358 5.22 17.12 -0.19
N TYR A 359 5.23 16.09 -1.04
CA TYR A 359 5.35 14.68 -0.68
C TYR A 359 6.67 14.18 -1.26
N VAL A 360 7.65 13.92 -0.41
CA VAL A 360 9.03 13.65 -0.83
C VAL A 360 9.45 12.27 -0.32
N LYS A 361 9.87 11.40 -1.24
CA LYS A 361 10.34 10.06 -0.88
C LYS A 361 11.80 10.03 -0.42
N GLY A 362 12.64 10.87 -1.04
CA GLY A 362 14.05 11.01 -0.70
C GLY A 362 14.33 12.18 0.22
N ASP A 363 15.56 12.67 0.17
CA ASP A 363 16.03 13.79 0.99
C ASP A 363 15.34 15.10 0.61
N LEU A 364 15.09 15.94 1.61
CA LEU A 364 14.62 17.31 1.40
C LEU A 364 15.77 18.27 1.69
N GLU A 365 16.29 18.91 0.65
CA GLU A 365 17.42 19.82 0.78
C GLU A 365 17.01 21.26 0.42
N ILE A 366 17.29 22.22 1.30
CA ILE A 366 17.24 23.66 1.02
C ILE A 366 18.69 24.15 1.04
N THR A 367 19.27 24.34 -0.15
CA THR A 367 20.70 24.61 -0.30
C THR A 367 20.99 25.97 -0.93
N GLY A 368 22.23 26.43 -0.77
CA GLY A 368 22.67 27.71 -1.31
C GLY A 368 21.96 28.87 -0.61
N ASN A 369 21.14 29.59 -1.35
CA ASN A 369 20.25 30.61 -0.79
C ASN A 369 18.79 30.37 -1.21
N GLY A 370 18.38 29.10 -1.33
CA GLY A 370 16.98 28.74 -1.57
C GLY A 370 16.07 29.41 -0.55
N ALA A 371 15.08 30.16 -1.05
CA ALA A 371 14.16 30.94 -0.24
C ALA A 371 12.72 30.49 -0.51
N VAL A 372 12.24 29.56 0.32
CA VAL A 372 10.91 28.96 0.24
C VAL A 372 9.92 29.71 1.12
N ASN A 373 8.93 30.35 0.49
CA ASN A 373 7.84 31.08 1.16
C ASN A 373 8.32 32.14 2.17
N THR A 374 9.55 32.62 1.97
CA THR A 374 10.26 33.49 2.91
C THR A 374 9.51 34.78 3.17
N GLY A 375 9.26 35.09 4.44
CA GLY A 375 8.61 36.34 4.85
C GLY A 375 7.09 36.28 4.91
N ASP A 376 6.49 35.15 4.52
CA ASP A 376 5.05 34.94 4.47
C ASP A 376 4.56 34.05 5.63
N ASP A 377 3.28 33.70 5.62
CA ASP A 377 2.67 32.81 6.61
C ASP A 377 3.21 31.36 6.47
N PRO A 378 3.78 30.75 7.53
CA PRO A 378 4.24 29.36 7.48
C PRO A 378 3.09 28.36 7.26
N ASP A 379 1.84 28.72 7.54
CA ASP A 379 0.69 27.82 7.30
C ASP A 379 0.49 27.50 5.81
N ASN A 380 1.08 28.31 4.92
CA ASN A 380 1.00 28.15 3.46
C ASN A 380 1.78 26.93 2.93
N VAL A 381 2.73 26.37 3.69
CA VAL A 381 3.62 25.30 3.22
C VAL A 381 3.72 24.16 4.23
N LEU A 382 3.50 22.93 3.75
CA LEU A 382 3.76 21.70 4.51
C LEU A 382 4.58 20.72 3.65
N ALA A 383 5.70 20.24 4.18
CA ALA A 383 6.47 19.17 3.58
C ALA A 383 6.29 17.88 4.38
N LEU A 384 5.88 16.80 3.72
CA LEU A 384 5.87 15.44 4.25
C LEU A 384 7.05 14.70 3.61
N VAL A 385 7.91 14.13 4.44
CA VAL A 385 9.12 13.43 4.00
C VAL A 385 9.06 11.99 4.50
N HIS A 386 9.42 11.06 3.63
CA HIS A 386 9.41 9.63 3.89
C HIS A 386 10.56 9.26 4.85
N SER A 387 10.36 8.28 5.73
CA SER A 387 11.33 7.87 6.75
C SER A 387 12.59 7.22 6.18
N ASP A 388 12.53 6.68 4.96
CA ASP A 388 13.70 6.23 4.19
C ASP A 388 14.64 7.38 3.73
N ALA A 389 14.18 8.64 3.80
CA ALA A 389 15.05 9.79 3.56
C ALA A 389 16.20 9.80 4.58
N GLY A 390 17.42 10.01 4.10
CA GLY A 390 18.59 10.16 4.93
C GLY A 390 18.59 11.48 5.72
N SER A 391 18.09 12.57 5.13
CA SER A 391 18.06 13.86 5.82
C SER A 391 17.03 14.86 5.31
N VAL A 392 16.64 15.77 6.20
CA VAL A 392 16.09 17.08 5.88
C VAL A 392 17.13 18.14 6.22
N THR A 393 17.64 18.85 5.22
CA THR A 393 18.79 19.72 5.39
C THR A 393 18.48 21.15 4.95
N ALA A 394 18.66 22.13 5.83
CA ALA A 394 18.71 23.56 5.47
C ALA A 394 20.11 24.12 5.73
N ALA A 395 21.01 23.93 4.76
CA ALA A 395 22.44 24.16 4.91
C ALA A 395 23.08 24.93 3.74
N SER A 396 24.36 25.29 3.92
CA SER A 396 25.22 25.81 2.86
C SER A 396 24.81 27.18 2.28
N GLY A 397 24.84 28.23 3.11
CA GLY A 397 24.64 29.62 2.67
C GLY A 397 23.69 30.36 3.62
N THR A 398 22.62 30.95 3.06
CA THR A 398 21.54 31.58 3.83
C THR A 398 20.17 30.99 3.44
N PRO A 399 19.97 29.66 3.54
CA PRO A 399 18.70 29.03 3.17
C PRO A 399 17.57 29.50 4.07
N GLN A 400 16.35 29.59 3.53
CA GLN A 400 15.16 30.05 4.23
C GLN A 400 13.97 29.18 3.83
N PHE A 401 13.31 28.57 4.82
CA PHE A 401 12.10 27.79 4.64
C PHE A 401 11.04 28.27 5.64
N THR A 402 9.97 28.87 5.15
CA THR A 402 8.85 29.31 5.99
C THR A 402 7.67 28.37 5.77
N GLY A 403 7.50 27.42 6.68
CA GLY A 403 6.58 26.30 6.56
C GLY A 403 6.80 25.26 7.64
N TYR A 404 6.02 24.18 7.58
CA TYR A 404 6.13 23.06 8.49
C TYR A 404 6.73 21.84 7.79
N ILE A 405 7.53 21.06 8.51
CA ILE A 405 8.15 19.83 8.00
C ILE A 405 7.75 18.66 8.89
N TYR A 406 7.16 17.64 8.29
CA TYR A 406 6.79 16.39 8.93
C TYR A 406 7.61 15.25 8.34
N ALA A 407 8.66 14.86 9.04
CA ALA A 407 9.63 13.84 8.66
C ALA A 407 10.01 12.89 9.83
N PRO A 408 9.04 12.28 10.57
CA PRO A 408 9.40 11.30 11.60
C PRO A 408 10.26 10.17 11.03
N GLY A 409 11.34 9.81 11.73
CA GLY A 409 12.31 8.82 11.25
C GLY A 409 13.48 9.38 10.43
N THR A 410 13.46 10.68 10.09
CA THR A 410 14.51 11.34 9.30
C THR A 410 15.31 12.34 10.14
N ASP A 411 16.63 12.40 9.93
CA ASP A 411 17.51 13.36 10.60
C ASP A 411 17.35 14.78 10.02
N PHE A 412 17.35 15.79 10.88
CA PHE A 412 17.25 17.20 10.48
C PHE A 412 18.52 17.98 10.79
N GLU A 413 19.11 18.61 9.78
CA GLU A 413 20.30 19.44 9.93
C GLU A 413 20.03 20.89 9.49
N ILE A 414 20.38 21.85 10.36
CA ILE A 414 20.45 23.28 9.98
C ILE A 414 21.86 23.85 10.16
N ASN A 415 22.36 24.47 9.11
CA ASN A 415 23.71 25.02 9.08
C ASN A 415 23.78 26.33 8.27
N GLY A 416 24.52 27.32 8.77
CA GLY A 416 24.63 28.65 8.14
C GLY A 416 23.58 29.63 8.65
N GLY A 417 23.73 30.91 8.32
CA GLY A 417 22.90 31.99 8.88
C GLY A 417 21.70 32.34 7.99
N GLY A 418 20.49 31.98 8.39
CA GLY A 418 19.25 32.29 7.65
C GLY A 418 18.59 33.64 7.98
N ALA A 419 19.24 34.53 8.73
CA ALA A 419 18.61 35.79 9.13
C ALA A 419 18.58 36.83 7.99
N CYS A 420 17.38 37.33 7.67
CA CYS A 420 17.23 38.60 6.97
C CYS A 420 17.66 39.73 7.88
N GLY A 421 18.53 40.62 7.40
CA GLY A 421 19.10 41.69 8.22
C GLY A 421 18.05 42.47 9.02
N THR A 422 18.22 42.52 10.34
CA THR A 422 17.52 43.52 11.16
C THR A 422 18.04 44.90 10.78
N ASP A 423 17.14 45.88 10.72
CA ASP A 423 17.39 47.32 10.53
C ASP A 423 18.86 47.75 10.65
N ASN A 424 19.44 48.26 9.56
CA ASN A 424 20.77 48.90 9.52
C ASN A 424 20.83 50.24 10.28
N GLY A 425 20.03 50.43 11.33
CA GLY A 425 20.04 51.62 12.21
C GLY A 425 19.59 52.92 11.55
N ASN A 426 18.95 52.88 10.38
CA ASN A 426 18.61 54.07 9.58
C ASN A 426 17.10 54.39 9.51
N GLY A 427 16.29 53.82 10.42
CA GLY A 427 14.87 54.17 10.56
C GLY A 427 13.97 53.79 9.39
N ASN A 428 14.41 52.86 8.54
CA ASN A 428 13.59 52.26 7.50
C ASN A 428 13.35 50.80 7.90
N SER A 429 12.20 50.53 8.54
CA SER A 429 11.76 49.18 8.86
C SER A 429 11.63 48.37 7.57
N GLY A 430 12.49 47.37 7.38
CA GLY A 430 12.44 46.50 6.21
C GLY A 430 13.14 45.18 6.52
N GLY A 431 12.45 44.04 6.69
CA GLY A 431 11.01 43.78 6.58
C GLY A 431 10.57 42.71 7.59
N ASN A 432 9.25 42.56 7.74
CA ASN A 432 8.66 41.42 8.45
C ASN A 432 9.16 40.09 7.84
N GLY A 433 9.43 39.09 8.67
CA GLY A 433 9.02 37.71 8.37
C GLY A 433 10.08 36.64 8.09
N CYS A 434 11.38 36.92 8.14
CA CYS A 434 12.40 35.86 7.96
C CYS A 434 13.48 35.91 9.05
N ASP A 435 13.21 35.20 10.14
CA ASP A 435 14.04 35.15 11.36
C ASP A 435 14.67 33.76 11.60
N GLY A 436 15.20 33.14 10.54
CA GLY A 436 15.87 31.85 10.67
C GLY A 436 16.01 31.12 9.35
N ASN A 437 16.70 29.98 9.40
CA ASN A 437 16.77 29.01 8.32
C ASN A 437 15.40 28.35 8.14
N VAL A 438 14.69 28.10 9.24
CA VAL A 438 13.33 27.55 9.25
C VAL A 438 12.44 28.43 10.12
N VAL A 439 11.26 28.80 9.62
CA VAL A 439 10.19 29.47 10.36
C VAL A 439 8.95 28.59 10.32
N GLY A 440 8.48 28.13 11.48
CA GLY A 440 7.43 27.11 11.61
C GLY A 440 7.83 26.03 12.61
N GLY A 441 7.37 24.80 12.40
CA GLY A 441 7.67 23.65 13.26
C GLY A 441 8.17 22.44 12.47
N VAL A 442 9.00 21.61 13.09
CA VAL A 442 9.50 20.37 12.50
C VAL A 442 9.25 19.16 13.40
N VAL A 443 8.85 18.05 12.79
CA VAL A 443 8.76 16.72 13.42
C VAL A 443 9.75 15.80 12.72
N VAL A 444 10.74 15.28 13.44
CA VAL A 444 11.94 14.62 12.87
C VAL A 444 12.42 13.49 13.79
N ASP A 445 13.36 12.64 13.38
CA ASP A 445 13.97 11.67 14.31
C ASP A 445 14.95 12.33 15.26
N THR A 446 15.93 13.01 14.69
CA THR A 446 16.90 13.84 15.41
C THR A 446 17.01 15.21 14.77
N ALA A 447 17.47 16.21 15.54
CA ALA A 447 17.64 17.57 15.08
C ALA A 447 19.00 18.13 15.51
N GLU A 448 19.85 18.48 14.55
CA GLU A 448 21.13 19.12 14.77
C GLU A 448 21.18 20.53 14.16
N ALA A 449 21.50 21.53 14.99
CA ALA A 449 21.75 22.89 14.56
C ALA A 449 23.19 23.28 14.84
N VAL A 450 23.90 23.74 13.82
CA VAL A 450 25.32 24.11 13.95
C VAL A 450 25.61 25.52 13.45
N GLY A 451 26.71 26.09 13.94
CA GLY A 451 27.23 27.37 13.47
C GLY A 451 26.33 28.55 13.84
N SER A 452 25.47 28.97 12.93
CA SER A 452 24.48 30.04 13.12
C SER A 452 23.10 29.65 12.60
N GLY A 453 22.85 28.34 12.45
CA GLY A 453 21.54 27.81 12.08
C GLY A 453 20.49 28.20 13.11
N LYS A 454 19.34 28.68 12.65
CA LYS A 454 18.24 29.11 13.51
C LYS A 454 16.91 28.55 13.03
N LEU A 455 16.14 27.98 13.95
CA LEU A 455 14.71 27.71 13.75
C LEU A 455 13.91 28.70 14.61
N GLN A 456 12.92 29.35 14.00
CA GLN A 456 11.97 30.22 14.67
C GLN A 456 10.61 29.54 14.70
N TYR A 457 10.17 29.16 15.89
CA TYR A 457 8.84 28.56 16.03
C TYR A 457 7.75 29.61 15.86
N GLU A 458 6.77 29.25 15.04
CA GLU A 458 5.47 29.89 14.95
C GLU A 458 4.41 28.79 15.10
N PRO A 459 3.44 28.92 16.02
CA PRO A 459 2.38 27.93 16.19
C PRO A 459 1.46 27.88 14.96
N PRO A 460 1.04 26.68 14.52
CA PRO A 460 0.18 26.55 13.35
C PRO A 460 -1.23 27.03 13.63
N GLY A 461 -1.86 27.61 12.61
CA GLY A 461 -3.30 27.84 12.54
C GLY A 461 -4.09 26.65 11.99
N PHE A 462 -3.42 25.53 11.69
CA PHE A 462 -4.01 24.30 11.16
C PHE A 462 -3.57 23.06 11.95
N SER A 463 -4.43 22.03 11.91
CA SER A 463 -4.06 20.64 12.14
C SER A 463 -4.26 19.87 10.83
N PHE A 464 -3.60 18.73 10.68
CA PHE A 464 -3.90 17.83 9.56
C PHE A 464 -3.91 16.38 9.99
N GLU A 465 -4.79 15.60 9.38
CA GLU A 465 -4.86 14.16 9.62
C GLU A 465 -3.92 13.43 8.68
N LEU A 466 -3.06 12.57 9.23
CA LEU A 466 -2.40 11.52 8.47
C LEU A 466 -3.41 10.41 8.23
N ASP A 467 -4.22 10.58 7.20
CA ASP A 467 -4.97 9.48 6.61
C ASP A 467 -4.20 8.94 5.39
N SER A 468 -4.18 7.62 5.24
CA SER A 468 -3.89 7.00 3.95
C SER A 468 -5.08 6.10 3.66
N GLY A 469 -5.89 6.50 2.67
CA GLY A 469 -7.06 5.82 2.11
C GLY A 469 -8.11 5.23 3.06
N THR A 470 -7.72 4.23 3.86
CA THR A 470 -8.57 3.35 4.66
C THR A 470 -8.22 3.44 6.15
N ALA A 471 -8.93 4.31 6.87
CA ALA A 471 -8.74 4.56 8.31
C ALA A 471 -9.13 3.36 9.20
N ILE A 472 -8.34 3.01 10.23
CA ILE A 472 -8.67 1.97 11.21
C ILE A 472 -8.52 2.48 12.64
N THR A 473 -9.54 2.22 13.47
CA THR A 473 -9.57 2.55 14.90
C THR A 473 -9.77 1.29 15.74
N TYR A 474 -10.38 0.24 15.19
CA TYR A 474 -10.68 -1.01 15.90
C TYR A 474 -10.12 -2.21 15.13
N LEU A 475 -9.28 -2.99 15.79
CA LEU A 475 -8.70 -4.20 15.24
C LEU A 475 -9.19 -5.46 15.99
N HIS A 476 -9.63 -6.46 15.24
CA HIS A 476 -10.04 -7.76 15.75
C HIS A 476 -9.39 -8.87 14.93
N VAL A 477 -8.32 -9.47 15.46
CA VAL A 477 -7.58 -10.55 14.80
C VAL A 477 -7.65 -11.80 15.65
N THR A 478 -8.12 -12.90 15.05
CA THR A 478 -8.16 -14.21 15.71
C THR A 478 -7.66 -15.30 14.77
N GLU A 479 -7.09 -16.37 15.31
CA GLU A 479 -6.78 -17.60 14.58
C GLU A 479 -7.75 -18.69 14.99
N ARG A 480 -8.24 -19.41 13.98
CA ARG A 480 -9.06 -20.62 14.10
C ARG A 480 -8.37 -21.76 13.38
N ARG A 481 -7.81 -22.71 14.14
CA ARG A 481 -7.23 -23.92 13.56
C ARG A 481 -8.34 -24.93 13.26
N VAL A 482 -8.27 -25.55 12.10
CA VAL A 482 -9.19 -26.60 11.66
C VAL A 482 -8.38 -27.79 11.14
N ALA A 483 -8.52 -28.94 11.78
CA ALA A 483 -7.88 -30.17 11.34
C ALA A 483 -8.75 -30.84 10.27
N VAL A 484 -8.14 -31.26 9.17
CA VAL A 484 -8.81 -31.92 8.04
C VAL A 484 -8.07 -33.22 7.75
N ASP A 485 -8.76 -34.34 7.97
CA ASP A 485 -8.22 -35.68 7.78
C ASP A 485 -9.18 -36.51 6.90
N GLY A 486 -8.68 -37.63 6.35
CA GLY A 486 -9.54 -38.62 5.73
C GLY A 486 -10.52 -39.22 6.74
N GLY A 487 -11.80 -39.24 6.39
CA GLY A 487 -12.86 -39.85 7.18
C GLY A 487 -12.64 -41.36 7.34
N SER A 488 -12.88 -41.85 8.56
CA SER A 488 -12.77 -43.27 8.94
C SER A 488 -14.01 -44.08 8.62
#